data_AF-A0A662V2V7-F1
#
_entry.id   AF-A0A662V2V7-F1
#
_cell.length_a   1.000
_cell.length_b   1.000
_cell.length_c   1.000
_cell.angle_alpha   90.00
_cell.angle_beta   90.00
_cell.angle_gamma   90.00
#
_symmetry.space_group_name_H-M   'P 1'
#
loop_
_entity.id
_entity.type
_entity.pdbx_description
1 polymer ?
#
loop_
_entity_poly.entity_id
_entity_poly.type
_entity_poly.pdbx_seq_one_letter_code
_entity_poly.pdbx_strand_id
1 'polypeptide(L)'
;EGLFNTIVTNGYMTDEALDLMGKFVDAATVDFKGNADPEFARKLAYVPDIEPVFQALLEMKRKGIFIEVTDLVVPEIGADLEKARKLIRWIHDNLGPETPIHFLRFHPDYKLTNIPPTPVELLERHAELAKKEGMHYVYIGNVPGHRLENTYCPRCGRLLVRRIGFDIIEWRITEDGRCPYCGYKINIAGKLHPTYRAPRMRYIPLDLYTDFVHVKPEEVVEYIRRNAATGVKGANPGRAPGTRGKGFNRYSLPSTRVQR
;
A
#
# COMPACT_ATOMS: atom_id res chain seq x y z
N GLU A 1 -20.75 11.24 -1.28
CA GLU A 1 -21.32 9.87 -1.41
C GLU A 1 -21.24 9.45 -2.87
N GLY A 2 -21.07 8.15 -3.15
CA GLY A 2 -20.96 7.61 -4.53
C GLY A 2 -19.55 7.56 -5.13
N LEU A 3 -18.51 7.90 -4.36
CA LEU A 3 -17.11 7.71 -4.74
C LEU A 3 -16.61 6.36 -4.22
N PHE A 4 -15.77 5.70 -5.02
CA PHE A 4 -15.05 4.50 -4.60
C PHE A 4 -13.77 4.93 -3.90
N ASN A 5 -13.72 4.76 -2.58
CA ASN A 5 -12.67 5.27 -1.71
C ASN A 5 -11.59 4.21 -1.49
N THR A 6 -10.38 4.56 -1.90
CA THR A 6 -9.21 3.69 -1.78
C THR A 6 -8.15 4.34 -0.91
N ILE A 7 -7.42 3.54 -0.13
CA ILE A 7 -6.26 4.01 0.62
C ILE A 7 -5.02 3.17 0.32
N VAL A 8 -3.86 3.77 0.50
CA VAL A 8 -2.57 3.07 0.54
C VAL A 8 -2.01 3.26 1.96
N THR A 9 -1.61 2.18 2.60
CA THR A 9 -1.22 2.18 4.03
C THR A 9 -0.13 1.15 4.30
N ASN A 10 0.63 1.33 5.38
CA ASN A 10 1.51 0.27 5.91
C ASN A 10 0.75 -0.76 6.78
N GLY A 11 -0.55 -0.54 7.02
CA GLY A 11 -1.43 -1.42 7.79
C GLY A 11 -1.19 -1.42 9.30
N TYR A 12 -0.31 -0.56 9.83
CA TYR A 12 -0.03 -0.47 11.26
C TYR A 12 -1.07 0.43 11.95
N MET A 13 -2.25 -0.14 12.25
CA MET A 13 -3.46 0.58 12.65
C MET A 13 -4.04 0.01 13.93
N THR A 14 -4.74 0.85 14.70
CA THR A 14 -5.53 0.41 15.87
C THR A 14 -6.92 -0.04 15.44
N ASP A 15 -7.61 -0.79 16.31
CA ASP A 15 -8.98 -1.24 16.06
C ASP A 15 -9.94 -0.07 15.84
N GLU A 16 -9.78 1.05 16.55
CA GLU A 16 -10.62 2.24 16.36
C GLU A 16 -10.43 2.88 14.98
N ALA A 17 -9.19 2.87 14.46
CA ALA A 17 -8.91 3.35 13.11
C ALA A 17 -9.55 2.44 12.07
N LEU A 18 -9.48 1.12 12.26
CA LEU A 18 -10.12 0.13 11.39
C LEU A 18 -11.66 0.22 11.44
N ASP A 19 -12.23 0.47 12.61
CA ASP A 19 -13.67 0.72 12.79
C ASP A 19 -14.13 1.98 12.05
N LEU A 20 -13.33 3.04 12.10
CA LEU A 20 -13.61 4.26 11.36
C LEU A 20 -13.51 4.01 9.85
N MET A 21 -12.44 3.36 9.40
CA MET A 21 -12.21 3.03 8.00
C MET A 21 -13.33 2.17 7.41
N GLY A 22 -13.81 1.17 8.14
CA GLY A 22 -14.89 0.28 7.68
C GLY A 22 -16.21 1.00 7.37
N LYS A 23 -16.36 2.28 7.73
CA LYS A 23 -17.55 3.08 7.41
C LYS A 23 -17.52 3.69 6.02
N PHE A 24 -16.34 3.85 5.40
CA PHE A 24 -16.21 4.60 4.14
C PHE A 24 -15.08 4.16 3.21
N VAL A 25 -14.21 3.23 3.60
CA VAL A 25 -13.13 2.72 2.75
C VAL A 25 -13.59 1.47 2.02
N ASP A 26 -13.58 1.51 0.69
CA ASP A 26 -13.98 0.37 -0.15
C ASP A 26 -12.82 -0.57 -0.43
N ALA A 27 -11.60 -0.04 -0.56
CA ALA A 27 -10.40 -0.83 -0.80
C ALA A 27 -9.15 -0.25 -0.09
N ALA A 28 -8.24 -1.14 0.28
CA ALA A 28 -6.96 -0.80 0.89
C ALA A 28 -5.83 -1.58 0.23
N THR A 29 -4.77 -0.86 -0.14
CA THR A 29 -3.47 -1.45 -0.47
C THR A 29 -2.58 -1.40 0.77
N VAL A 30 -2.15 -2.57 1.26
CA VAL A 30 -1.30 -2.70 2.45
C VAL A 30 0.13 -3.03 2.05
N ASP A 31 1.06 -2.15 2.43
CA ASP A 31 2.44 -2.17 1.98
C ASP A 31 3.38 -2.88 2.97
N PHE A 32 3.79 -4.10 2.61
CA PHE A 32 4.98 -4.73 3.17
C PHE A 32 6.23 -4.28 2.44
N LYS A 33 7.37 -4.49 3.10
CA LYS A 33 8.70 -4.27 2.54
C LYS A 33 9.60 -5.37 3.04
N GLY A 34 10.52 -5.81 2.19
CA GLY A 34 11.48 -6.83 2.56
C GLY A 34 10.86 -8.17 2.94
N ASN A 35 9.80 -8.60 2.24
CA ASN A 35 9.13 -9.87 2.46
C ASN A 35 8.55 -10.05 3.88
N ALA A 36 8.09 -8.95 4.48
CA ALA A 36 7.61 -8.88 5.86
C ALA A 36 8.62 -9.37 6.90
N ASP A 37 9.92 -9.27 6.60
CA ASP A 37 10.98 -9.66 7.51
C ASP A 37 10.98 -8.80 8.79
N PRO A 38 10.81 -9.37 9.99
CA PRO A 38 10.80 -8.61 11.24
C PRO A 38 12.11 -7.82 11.47
N GLU A 39 13.24 -8.32 10.99
CA GLU A 39 14.51 -7.60 11.13
C GLU A 39 14.57 -6.37 10.20
N PHE A 40 14.16 -6.53 8.94
CA PHE A 40 14.01 -5.43 7.99
C PHE A 40 13.04 -4.37 8.54
N ALA A 41 11.87 -4.80 9.02
CA ALA A 41 10.83 -3.93 9.57
C ALA A 41 11.36 -3.08 10.73
N ARG A 42 12.07 -3.70 11.69
CA ARG A 42 12.65 -3.00 12.84
C ARG A 42 13.76 -2.04 12.45
N LYS A 43 14.70 -2.48 11.60
CA LYS A 43 15.93 -1.72 11.31
C LYS A 43 15.73 -0.60 10.30
N LEU A 44 14.91 -0.83 9.28
CA LEU A 44 14.74 0.10 8.15
C LEU A 44 13.40 0.82 8.14
N ALA A 45 12.32 0.16 8.56
CA ALA A 45 10.98 0.75 8.59
C ALA A 45 10.59 1.29 9.98
N TYR A 46 11.42 1.08 10.99
CA TYR A 46 11.16 1.46 12.40
C TYR A 46 9.84 0.91 12.94
N VAL A 47 9.42 -0.25 12.45
CA VAL A 47 8.23 -0.99 12.93
C VAL A 47 8.70 -2.02 13.95
N PRO A 48 8.37 -1.89 15.25
CA PRO A 48 8.89 -2.77 16.30
C PRO A 48 8.48 -4.24 16.13
N ASP A 49 7.24 -4.46 15.71
CA ASP A 49 6.64 -5.77 15.47
C ASP A 49 5.74 -5.67 14.23
N ILE A 50 5.81 -6.65 13.33
CA ILE A 50 5.00 -6.67 12.11
C ILE A 50 3.64 -7.34 12.34
N GLU A 51 3.48 -8.08 13.44
CA GLU A 51 2.24 -8.82 13.75
C GLU A 51 0.97 -7.96 13.74
N PRO A 52 0.96 -6.71 14.24
CA PRO A 52 -0.23 -5.85 14.16
C PRO A 52 -0.72 -5.59 12.73
N VAL A 53 0.17 -5.61 11.73
CA VAL A 53 -0.22 -5.46 10.32
C VAL A 53 -1.01 -6.67 9.83
N PHE A 54 -0.61 -7.88 10.24
CA PHE A 54 -1.33 -9.11 9.93
C PHE A 54 -2.71 -9.14 10.58
N GLN A 55 -2.83 -8.68 11.83
CA GLN A 55 -4.12 -8.54 12.51
C GLN A 55 -5.03 -7.51 11.83
N ALA A 56 -4.45 -6.37 11.41
CA ALA A 56 -5.20 -5.35 10.68
C ALA A 56 -5.76 -5.90 9.34
N LEU A 57 -5.01 -6.73 8.62
CA LEU A 57 -5.47 -7.36 7.38
C LEU A 57 -6.67 -8.30 7.61
N LEU A 58 -6.64 -9.09 8.70
CA LEU A 58 -7.76 -9.95 9.08
C LEU A 58 -9.02 -9.11 9.38
N GLU A 59 -8.85 -8.02 10.13
CA GLU A 59 -9.94 -7.11 10.46
C GLU A 59 -10.49 -6.35 9.26
N MET A 60 -9.63 -5.89 8.34
CA MET A 60 -10.06 -5.29 7.07
C MET A 60 -10.92 -6.27 6.26
N LYS A 61 -10.49 -7.53 6.18
CA LYS A 61 -11.25 -8.59 5.49
C LYS A 61 -12.59 -8.84 6.17
N ARG A 62 -12.62 -8.92 7.51
CA ARG A 62 -13.86 -9.08 8.29
C ARG A 62 -14.86 -7.95 8.05
N LYS A 63 -14.35 -6.73 7.81
CA LYS A 63 -15.15 -5.53 7.50
C LYS A 63 -15.54 -5.42 6.02
N GLY A 64 -15.14 -6.36 5.17
CA GLY A 64 -15.48 -6.36 3.75
C GLY A 64 -14.69 -5.36 2.91
N ILE A 65 -13.58 -4.83 3.42
CA ILE A 65 -12.68 -3.96 2.65
C ILE A 65 -11.94 -4.83 1.63
N PHE A 66 -11.92 -4.40 0.36
CA PHE A 66 -11.12 -5.09 -0.65
C PHE A 66 -9.63 -4.86 -0.40
N ILE A 67 -8.86 -5.93 -0.26
CA ILE A 67 -7.44 -5.85 0.11
C ILE A 67 -6.58 -6.16 -1.11
N GLU A 68 -5.60 -5.30 -1.37
CA GLU A 68 -4.42 -5.64 -2.15
C GLU A 68 -3.19 -5.58 -1.24
N VAL A 69 -2.23 -6.48 -1.45
CA VAL A 69 -0.97 -6.50 -0.71
C VAL A 69 0.17 -6.13 -1.63
N THR A 70 1.04 -5.21 -1.21
CA THR A 70 2.30 -4.95 -1.90
C THR A 70 3.48 -5.41 -1.04
N ASP A 71 4.57 -5.80 -1.69
CA ASP A 71 5.84 -6.08 -1.05
C ASP A 71 6.96 -5.42 -1.86
N LEU A 72 7.59 -4.39 -1.28
CA LEU A 72 8.77 -3.76 -1.85
C LEU A 72 9.98 -4.69 -1.66
N VAL A 73 10.43 -5.31 -2.75
CA VAL A 73 11.57 -6.24 -2.73
C VAL A 73 12.86 -5.44 -2.82
N VAL A 74 13.64 -5.42 -1.74
CA VAL A 74 14.91 -4.69 -1.67
C VAL A 74 16.07 -5.66 -1.82
N PRO A 75 16.94 -5.54 -2.85
CA PRO A 75 18.08 -6.43 -3.02
C PRO A 75 18.96 -6.51 -1.77
N GLU A 76 19.61 -7.65 -1.58
CA GLU A 76 20.58 -7.94 -0.50
C GLU A 76 20.00 -8.00 0.92
N ILE A 77 18.99 -7.21 1.24
CA ILE A 77 18.50 -7.03 2.61
C ILE A 77 17.00 -7.31 2.80
N GLY A 78 16.24 -7.48 1.72
CA GLY A 78 14.79 -7.66 1.76
C GLY A 78 14.25 -8.36 0.51
N ALA A 79 14.90 -9.47 0.13
CA ALA A 79 14.55 -10.26 -1.05
C ALA A 79 14.75 -11.78 -0.83
N ASP A 80 14.50 -12.24 0.39
CA ASP A 80 14.63 -13.64 0.79
C ASP A 80 13.38 -14.42 0.35
N LEU A 81 13.57 -15.40 -0.55
CA LEU A 81 12.47 -16.19 -1.11
C LEU A 81 11.76 -17.09 -0.09
N GLU A 82 12.44 -17.52 0.98
CA GLU A 82 11.79 -18.32 2.03
C GLU A 82 10.96 -17.45 2.95
N LYS A 83 11.38 -16.21 3.22
CA LYS A 83 10.53 -15.21 3.89
C LYS A 83 9.34 -14.82 3.01
N ALA A 84 9.58 -14.61 1.71
CA ALA A 84 8.52 -14.35 0.73
C ALA A 84 7.49 -15.50 0.72
N ARG A 85 7.93 -16.77 0.70
CA ARG A 85 7.04 -17.94 0.77
C ARG A 85 6.13 -17.89 2.00
N LYS A 86 6.67 -17.55 3.18
CA LYS A 86 5.89 -17.44 4.42
C LYS A 86 4.83 -16.36 4.32
N LEU A 87 5.19 -15.16 3.82
CA LEU A 87 4.24 -14.07 3.59
C LEU A 87 3.14 -14.48 2.61
N ILE A 88 3.51 -15.07 1.47
CA ILE A 88 2.59 -15.52 0.43
C ILE A 88 1.61 -16.56 0.98
N ARG A 89 2.10 -17.58 1.69
CA ARG A 89 1.24 -18.61 2.30
C ARG A 89 0.30 -18.03 3.34
N TRP A 90 0.80 -17.11 4.17
CA TRP A 90 -0.05 -16.44 5.14
C TRP A 90 -1.20 -15.70 4.45
N ILE A 91 -0.91 -14.95 3.36
CA ILE A 91 -1.93 -14.25 2.57
C ILE A 91 -2.91 -15.25 1.95
N HIS A 92 -2.40 -16.31 1.34
CA HIS A 92 -3.22 -17.36 0.73
C HIS A 92 -4.19 -17.97 1.75
N ASP A 93 -3.68 -18.40 2.91
CA ASP A 93 -4.45 -19.16 3.90
C ASP A 93 -5.45 -18.27 4.67
N ASN A 94 -5.08 -17.01 4.93
CA ASN A 94 -5.89 -16.11 5.74
C ASN A 94 -6.79 -15.17 4.91
N LEU A 95 -6.27 -14.65 3.80
CA LEU A 95 -7.00 -13.70 2.94
C LEU A 95 -7.61 -14.38 1.72
N GLY A 96 -7.01 -15.46 1.23
CA GLY A 96 -7.51 -16.28 0.13
C GLY A 96 -6.70 -16.11 -1.15
N PRO A 97 -6.72 -17.10 -2.07
CA PRO A 97 -5.92 -17.12 -3.30
C PRO A 97 -6.28 -15.99 -4.28
N GLU A 98 -7.46 -15.39 -4.14
CA GLU A 98 -7.90 -14.27 -4.97
C GLU A 98 -7.36 -12.91 -4.52
N THR A 99 -6.70 -12.81 -3.36
CA THR A 99 -6.12 -11.55 -2.87
C THR A 99 -4.97 -11.12 -3.77
N PRO A 100 -5.02 -9.94 -4.41
CA PRO A 100 -3.91 -9.43 -5.20
C PRO A 100 -2.62 -9.27 -4.39
N ILE A 101 -1.51 -9.76 -4.92
CA ILE A 101 -0.17 -9.50 -4.40
C ILE A 101 0.72 -8.85 -5.47
N HIS A 102 1.43 -7.79 -5.09
CA HIS A 102 2.27 -7.00 -5.96
C HIS A 102 3.71 -6.99 -5.44
N PHE A 103 4.66 -7.50 -6.24
CA PHE A 103 6.08 -7.35 -5.94
C PHE A 103 6.60 -6.08 -6.61
N LEU A 104 7.03 -5.12 -5.79
CA LEU A 104 7.42 -3.79 -6.26
C LEU A 104 8.93 -3.69 -6.42
N ARG A 105 9.36 -3.10 -7.53
CA ARG A 105 10.76 -2.73 -7.75
C ARG A 105 11.16 -1.60 -6.80
N PHE A 106 12.26 -1.83 -6.09
CA PHE A 106 12.98 -0.81 -5.33
C PHE A 106 13.82 0.07 -6.26
N HIS A 107 13.88 1.35 -5.93
CA HIS A 107 14.74 2.35 -6.54
C HIS A 107 15.64 2.98 -5.47
N PRO A 108 16.96 3.14 -5.73
CA PRO A 108 17.89 3.72 -4.77
C PRO A 108 17.69 5.22 -4.62
N ASP A 109 16.93 5.60 -3.60
CA ASP A 109 16.64 6.99 -3.28
C ASP A 109 16.93 7.32 -1.81
N TYR A 110 17.01 8.63 -1.53
CA TYR A 110 17.19 9.19 -0.19
C TYR A 110 18.43 8.65 0.56
N LYS A 111 18.24 7.83 1.60
CA LYS A 111 19.30 7.32 2.49
C LYS A 111 19.84 5.95 2.06
N LEU A 112 19.17 5.27 1.14
CA LEU A 112 19.49 3.89 0.74
C LEU A 112 19.96 3.87 -0.71
N THR A 113 21.01 4.62 -1.01
CA THR A 113 21.55 4.78 -2.36
C THR A 113 22.65 3.77 -2.73
N ASN A 114 23.10 2.99 -1.76
CA ASN A 114 24.20 2.03 -1.90
C ASN A 114 23.74 0.63 -2.38
N ILE A 115 22.43 0.41 -2.54
CA ILE A 115 21.84 -0.84 -3.01
C ILE A 115 21.28 -0.58 -4.41
N PRO A 116 21.55 -1.41 -5.43
CA PRO A 116 21.02 -1.20 -6.77
C PRO A 116 19.48 -1.32 -6.81
N PRO A 117 18.82 -0.79 -7.86
CA PRO A 117 17.39 -1.05 -8.04
C PRO A 117 17.15 -2.56 -8.20
N THR A 118 15.98 -3.06 -7.76
CA THR A 118 15.70 -4.50 -7.84
C THR A 118 15.81 -5.00 -9.28
N PRO A 119 16.62 -6.04 -9.55
CA PRO A 119 16.62 -6.69 -10.86
C PRO A 119 15.23 -7.26 -11.17
N VAL A 120 14.79 -7.15 -12.42
CA VAL A 120 13.46 -7.64 -12.83
C VAL A 120 13.36 -9.15 -12.62
N GLU A 121 14.44 -9.88 -12.86
CA GLU A 121 14.54 -11.33 -12.69
C GLU A 121 14.35 -11.74 -11.21
N LEU A 122 14.68 -10.86 -10.26
CA LEU A 122 14.42 -11.11 -8.84
C LEU A 122 12.93 -10.96 -8.51
N LEU A 123 12.25 -9.97 -9.10
CA LEU A 123 10.80 -9.81 -8.98
C LEU A 123 10.06 -10.98 -9.65
N GLU A 124 10.52 -11.43 -10.82
CA GLU A 124 9.94 -12.58 -11.52
C GLU A 124 10.04 -13.86 -10.67
N ARG A 125 11.15 -14.09 -9.97
CA ARG A 125 11.27 -15.23 -9.03
C ARG A 125 10.24 -15.16 -7.89
N HIS A 126 9.97 -13.97 -7.34
CA HIS A 126 8.92 -13.79 -6.33
C HIS A 126 7.53 -14.05 -6.92
N ALA A 127 7.28 -13.53 -8.13
CA ALA A 127 6.00 -13.72 -8.80
C ALA A 127 5.75 -15.20 -9.18
N GLU A 128 6.76 -15.92 -9.64
CA GLU A 128 6.70 -17.36 -9.88
C GLU A 128 6.41 -18.14 -8.60
N LEU A 129 7.07 -17.77 -7.50
CA LEU A 129 6.81 -18.37 -6.20
C LEU A 129 5.36 -18.17 -5.77
N ALA A 130 4.83 -16.95 -5.87
CA ALA A 130 3.44 -16.67 -5.51
C ALA A 130 2.44 -17.48 -6.34
N LYS A 131 2.69 -17.63 -7.65
CA LYS A 131 1.86 -18.49 -8.52
C LYS A 131 1.95 -19.97 -8.14
N LYS A 132 3.15 -20.48 -7.81
CA LYS A 132 3.35 -21.87 -7.36
C LYS A 132 2.65 -22.15 -6.02
N GLU A 133 2.54 -21.15 -5.15
CA GLU A 133 1.79 -21.21 -3.90
C GLU A 133 0.28 -20.97 -4.08
N GLY A 134 -0.21 -20.87 -5.32
CA GLY A 134 -1.65 -20.85 -5.63
C GLY A 134 -2.30 -19.47 -5.75
N MET A 135 -1.53 -18.38 -5.70
CA MET A 135 -2.09 -17.03 -5.85
C MET A 135 -2.59 -16.78 -7.28
N HIS A 136 -3.82 -16.32 -7.42
CA HIS A 136 -4.48 -16.09 -8.71
C HIS A 136 -4.04 -14.78 -9.38
N TYR A 137 -3.85 -13.73 -8.58
CA TYR A 137 -3.54 -12.38 -9.06
C TYR A 137 -2.19 -11.93 -8.51
N VAL A 138 -1.16 -12.10 -9.34
CA VAL A 138 0.23 -11.79 -8.99
C VAL A 138 0.76 -10.75 -9.96
N TYR A 139 1.21 -9.63 -9.40
CA TYR A 139 1.66 -8.48 -10.16
C TYR A 139 3.12 -8.13 -9.89
N ILE A 140 3.74 -7.49 -10.88
CA ILE A 140 5.02 -6.80 -10.73
C ILE A 140 4.77 -5.32 -10.96
N GLY A 141 5.07 -4.50 -9.95
CA GLY A 141 4.92 -3.05 -10.00
C GLY A 141 6.26 -2.33 -10.12
N ASN A 142 6.21 -1.03 -10.41
CA ASN A 142 7.38 -0.17 -10.68
C ASN A 142 8.28 -0.67 -11.83
N VAL A 143 7.69 -1.43 -12.77
CA VAL A 143 8.34 -1.84 -14.03
C VAL A 143 7.36 -1.59 -15.17
N PRO A 144 7.16 -0.32 -15.60
CA PRO A 144 6.21 0.00 -16.65
C PRO A 144 6.47 -0.80 -17.94
N GLY A 145 5.43 -1.37 -18.52
CA GLY A 145 5.49 -2.24 -19.71
C GLY A 145 5.69 -3.73 -19.39
N HIS A 146 5.91 -4.10 -18.14
CA HIS A 146 6.10 -5.50 -17.77
C HIS A 146 4.78 -6.28 -17.87
N ARG A 147 4.81 -7.50 -18.43
CA ARG A 147 3.59 -8.30 -18.65
C ARG A 147 2.76 -8.52 -17.38
N LEU A 148 3.41 -8.65 -16.22
CA LEU A 148 2.75 -8.84 -14.91
C LEU A 148 2.25 -7.54 -14.27
N GLU A 149 2.26 -6.40 -14.95
CA GLU A 149 1.47 -5.23 -14.51
C GLU A 149 -0.01 -5.35 -14.97
N ASN A 150 -0.30 -6.32 -15.85
CA ASN A 150 -1.61 -6.56 -16.42
C ASN A 150 -2.43 -7.59 -15.63
N THR A 151 -3.75 -7.54 -15.76
CA THR A 151 -4.66 -8.54 -15.19
C THR A 151 -5.03 -9.60 -16.22
N TYR A 152 -4.77 -10.85 -15.89
CA TYR A 152 -5.17 -12.03 -16.67
C TYR A 152 -6.29 -12.80 -15.95
N CYS A 153 -7.15 -13.46 -16.71
CA CYS A 153 -8.15 -14.35 -16.13
C CYS A 153 -7.45 -15.58 -15.49
N PRO A 154 -7.64 -15.87 -14.20
CA PRO A 154 -6.97 -17.00 -13.56
C PRO A 154 -7.47 -18.36 -14.07
N ARG A 155 -8.69 -18.42 -14.63
CA ARG A 155 -9.23 -19.66 -15.22
C ARG A 155 -8.73 -19.94 -16.63
N CYS A 156 -8.74 -18.95 -17.53
CA CYS A 156 -8.46 -19.18 -18.96
C CYS A 156 -7.17 -18.51 -19.47
N GLY A 157 -6.45 -17.79 -18.62
CA GLY A 157 -5.19 -17.13 -18.95
C GLY A 157 -5.26 -15.93 -19.89
N ARG A 158 -6.45 -15.59 -20.40
CA ARG A 158 -6.62 -14.44 -21.32
C ARG A 158 -6.38 -13.11 -20.62
N LEU A 159 -5.72 -12.19 -21.32
CA LEU A 159 -5.54 -10.81 -20.90
C LEU A 159 -6.89 -10.10 -20.82
N LEU A 160 -7.22 -9.53 -19.65
CA LEU A 160 -8.48 -8.83 -19.41
C LEU A 160 -8.28 -7.32 -19.21
N VAL A 161 -7.25 -6.93 -18.48
CA VAL A 161 -6.92 -5.51 -18.27
C VAL A 161 -5.48 -5.29 -18.68
N ARG A 162 -5.27 -4.50 -19.74
CA ARG A 162 -3.93 -4.10 -20.17
C ARG A 162 -3.60 -2.73 -19.60
N ARG A 163 -2.42 -2.61 -18.99
CA ARG A 163 -1.90 -1.40 -18.38
C ARG A 163 -0.52 -1.08 -18.94
N ILE A 164 -0.15 0.19 -18.80
CA ILE A 164 1.23 0.67 -18.89
C ILE A 164 1.39 1.67 -17.75
N GLY A 165 2.10 1.28 -16.68
CA GLY A 165 2.16 2.10 -15.46
C GLY A 165 0.77 2.39 -14.90
N PHE A 166 0.41 3.67 -14.75
CA PHE A 166 -0.88 4.09 -14.19
C PHE A 166 -2.05 4.09 -15.18
N ASP A 167 -1.76 3.87 -16.47
CA ASP A 167 -2.77 3.94 -17.52
C ASP A 167 -3.39 2.57 -17.81
N ILE A 168 -4.71 2.54 -17.96
CA ILE A 168 -5.49 1.40 -18.43
C ILE A 168 -5.70 1.59 -19.93
N ILE A 169 -5.06 0.75 -20.73
CA ILE A 169 -5.13 0.85 -22.18
C ILE A 169 -6.26 -0.03 -22.73
N GLU A 170 -6.57 -1.14 -22.06
CA GLU A 170 -7.67 -2.02 -22.44
C GLU A 170 -8.40 -2.55 -21.20
N TRP A 171 -9.73 -2.65 -21.31
CA TRP A 171 -10.61 -3.20 -20.28
C TRP A 171 -11.61 -4.16 -20.92
N ARG A 172 -11.46 -5.45 -20.64
CA ARG A 172 -12.25 -6.55 -21.22
C ARG A 172 -12.94 -7.37 -20.12
N ILE A 173 -13.46 -6.69 -19.10
CA ILE A 173 -14.27 -7.28 -18.04
C ILE A 173 -15.71 -6.84 -18.27
N THR A 174 -16.65 -7.78 -18.22
CA THR A 174 -18.08 -7.49 -18.38
C THR A 174 -18.62 -6.60 -17.26
N GLU A 175 -19.78 -6.00 -17.45
CA GLU A 175 -20.40 -5.12 -16.43
C GLU A 175 -20.66 -5.83 -15.10
N ASP A 176 -20.98 -7.12 -15.14
CA ASP A 176 -21.15 -7.96 -13.95
C ASP A 176 -19.82 -8.50 -13.38
N GLY A 177 -18.68 -8.02 -13.87
CA GLY A 177 -17.34 -8.29 -13.35
C GLY A 177 -16.78 -9.67 -13.73
N ARG A 178 -17.11 -10.20 -14.91
CA ARG A 178 -16.67 -11.53 -15.37
C ARG A 178 -15.74 -11.46 -16.56
N CYS A 179 -15.00 -12.54 -16.76
CA CYS A 179 -14.27 -12.80 -17.98
C CYS A 179 -15.27 -13.09 -19.13
N PRO A 180 -15.24 -12.32 -20.23
CA PRO A 180 -16.17 -12.49 -21.36
C PRO A 180 -15.92 -13.79 -22.14
N TYR A 181 -14.79 -14.47 -21.89
CA TYR A 181 -14.38 -15.65 -22.64
C TYR A 181 -14.70 -16.98 -21.93
N CYS A 182 -14.81 -16.98 -20.60
CA CYS A 182 -15.05 -18.22 -19.83
C CYS A 182 -16.02 -18.05 -18.64
N GLY A 183 -16.58 -16.84 -18.44
CA GLY A 183 -17.56 -16.57 -17.39
C GLY A 183 -17.02 -16.51 -15.95
N TYR A 184 -15.71 -16.70 -15.75
CA TYR A 184 -15.09 -16.63 -14.42
C TYR A 184 -15.26 -15.24 -13.81
N LYS A 185 -15.68 -15.15 -12.54
CA LYS A 185 -15.83 -13.89 -11.79
C LYS A 185 -14.44 -13.36 -11.45
N ILE A 186 -14.14 -12.13 -11.86
CA ILE A 186 -12.82 -11.52 -11.64
C ILE A 186 -12.85 -10.76 -10.32
N ASN A 187 -11.87 -11.03 -9.46
CA ASN A 187 -11.74 -10.38 -8.15
C ASN A 187 -11.08 -8.99 -8.31
N ILE A 188 -11.85 -8.05 -8.84
CA ILE A 188 -11.51 -6.63 -8.92
C ILE A 188 -12.63 -5.85 -8.24
N ALA A 189 -12.28 -4.94 -7.34
CA ALA A 189 -13.23 -4.02 -6.76
C ALA A 189 -13.37 -2.73 -7.60
N GLY A 190 -14.57 -2.16 -7.59
CA GLY A 190 -14.91 -1.01 -8.41
C GLY A 190 -15.13 -1.34 -9.89
N LYS A 191 -15.25 -0.30 -10.72
CA LYS A 191 -15.48 -0.39 -12.17
C LYS A 191 -14.68 0.69 -12.89
N LEU A 192 -14.35 0.46 -14.16
CA LEU A 192 -13.78 1.51 -14.99
C LEU A 192 -14.80 2.63 -15.16
N HIS A 193 -14.45 3.84 -14.76
CA HIS A 193 -15.36 4.97 -14.88
C HIS A 193 -15.62 5.28 -16.36
N PRO A 194 -16.87 5.55 -16.79
CA PRO A 194 -17.19 5.78 -18.21
C PRO A 194 -16.43 6.95 -18.85
N THR A 195 -15.99 7.91 -18.05
CA THR A 195 -15.20 9.07 -18.50
C THR A 195 -13.69 8.83 -18.49
N TYR A 196 -13.23 7.62 -18.15
CA TYR A 196 -11.80 7.31 -18.15
C TYR A 196 -11.19 7.53 -19.53
N ARG A 197 -10.01 8.17 -19.53
CA ARG A 197 -9.18 8.44 -20.70
C ARG A 197 -7.71 8.29 -20.31
N ALA A 198 -6.92 7.65 -21.15
CA ALA A 198 -5.46 7.66 -21.05
C ALA A 198 -4.89 8.84 -21.87
N PRO A 199 -3.82 9.52 -21.41
CA PRO A 199 -3.15 9.31 -20.12
C PRO A 199 -3.99 9.84 -18.94
N ARG A 200 -3.96 9.10 -17.84
CA ARG A 200 -4.64 9.41 -16.56
C ARG A 200 -3.98 10.59 -15.87
N MET A 201 -2.65 10.60 -15.80
CA MET A 201 -1.92 11.71 -15.19
C MET A 201 -1.88 12.88 -16.17
N ARG A 202 -2.60 13.94 -15.81
CA ARG A 202 -2.53 15.23 -16.48
C ARG A 202 -1.84 16.20 -15.55
N TYR A 203 -0.84 16.90 -16.06
CA TYR A 203 -0.24 18.00 -15.33
C TYR A 203 -1.29 19.10 -15.14
N ILE A 204 -1.59 19.39 -13.87
CA ILE A 204 -2.40 20.53 -13.46
C ILE A 204 -1.41 21.51 -12.82
N PRO A 205 -1.13 22.68 -13.42
CA PRO A 205 -0.23 23.67 -12.85
C PRO A 205 -0.93 24.36 -11.67
N LEU A 206 -0.95 23.69 -10.51
CA LEU A 206 -1.61 24.17 -9.29
C LEU A 206 -1.09 25.56 -8.88
N ASP A 207 0.18 25.86 -9.18
CA ASP A 207 0.83 27.15 -8.98
C ASP A 207 0.19 28.31 -9.76
N LEU A 208 -0.47 28.04 -10.88
CA LEU A 208 -1.23 29.05 -11.62
C LEU A 208 -2.63 29.30 -11.04
N TYR A 209 -3.13 28.40 -10.19
CA TYR A 209 -4.51 28.41 -9.69
C TYR A 209 -4.62 28.50 -8.16
N THR A 210 -3.49 28.49 -7.44
CA THR A 210 -3.46 28.40 -5.99
C THR A 210 -2.49 29.42 -5.42
N ASP A 211 -3.02 30.31 -4.56
CA ASP A 211 -2.17 31.15 -3.71
C ASP A 211 -1.63 30.31 -2.56
N PHE A 212 -0.32 30.04 -2.57
CA PHE A 212 0.33 29.38 -1.44
C PHE A 212 0.66 30.40 -0.36
N VAL A 213 0.27 30.12 0.88
CA VAL A 213 0.75 30.88 2.05
C VAL A 213 1.99 30.19 2.63
N HIS A 214 3.00 30.99 2.94
CA HIS A 214 4.16 30.50 3.67
C HIS A 214 3.82 30.48 5.17
N VAL A 215 3.70 29.28 5.75
CA VAL A 215 3.50 29.11 7.19
C VAL A 215 4.85 28.76 7.80
N LYS A 216 5.26 29.50 8.83
CA LYS A 216 6.52 29.20 9.51
C LYS A 216 6.37 27.93 10.35
N PRO A 217 7.39 27.06 10.43
CA PRO A 217 7.32 25.85 11.24
C PRO A 217 6.91 26.09 12.69
N GLU A 218 7.31 27.23 13.26
CA GLU A 218 6.97 27.63 14.63
C GLU A 218 5.46 27.85 14.81
N GLU A 219 4.79 28.44 13.82
CA GLU A 219 3.34 28.71 13.83
C GLU A 219 2.54 27.41 13.81
N VAL A 220 3.00 26.41 13.04
CA VAL A 220 2.37 25.06 13.01
C VAL A 220 2.54 24.37 14.36
N VAL A 221 3.73 24.43 14.95
CA VAL A 221 4.01 23.84 16.27
C VAL A 221 3.18 24.51 17.36
N GLU A 222 3.03 25.83 17.33
CA GLU A 222 2.20 26.57 18.27
C GLU A 222 0.71 26.21 18.12
N TYR A 223 0.21 26.12 16.89
CA TYR A 223 -1.16 25.68 16.61
C TYR A 223 -1.43 24.27 17.16
N ILE A 224 -0.55 23.30 16.89
CA ILE A 224 -0.72 21.93 17.40
C ILE A 224 -0.73 21.93 18.93
N ARG A 225 0.21 22.64 19.58
CA ARG A 225 0.26 22.73 21.05
C ARG A 225 -1.00 23.35 21.65
N ARG A 226 -1.49 24.43 21.04
CA ARG A 226 -2.68 25.14 21.50
C ARG A 226 -3.95 24.27 21.40
N ASN A 227 -4.06 23.46 20.34
CA ASN A 227 -5.22 22.61 20.09
C ASN A 227 -5.11 21.21 20.70
N ALA A 228 -3.91 20.77 21.09
CA ALA A 228 -3.72 19.54 21.88
C ALA A 228 -4.33 19.66 23.30
N ALA A 229 -4.50 20.89 23.82
CA ALA A 229 -5.12 21.12 25.13
C ALA A 229 -6.66 21.04 25.12
N THR A 230 -7.30 21.01 23.94
CA THR A 230 -8.76 21.11 23.79
C THR A 230 -9.44 19.84 23.26
N GLY A 231 -8.72 18.71 23.11
CA GLY A 231 -9.27 17.46 22.55
C GLY A 231 -8.92 16.20 23.34
N VAL A 232 -9.94 15.65 24.00
CA VAL A 232 -10.07 14.28 24.57
C VAL A 232 -9.40 14.00 25.93
N LYS A 233 -10.18 14.24 27.00
CA LYS A 233 -10.12 13.43 28.23
C LYS A 233 -10.52 11.99 27.87
N GLY A 234 -9.57 11.08 27.74
CA GLY A 234 -9.90 9.69 27.41
C GLY A 234 -8.74 8.78 27.11
N ALA A 235 -7.63 8.86 27.85
CA ALA A 235 -6.70 7.74 28.00
C ALA A 235 -5.78 8.07 29.17
N ASN A 236 -5.98 7.38 30.29
CA ASN A 236 -5.05 7.41 31.42
C ASN A 236 -3.85 6.53 31.03
N PRO A 237 -2.64 7.06 30.81
CA PRO A 237 -1.49 6.19 30.66
C PRO A 237 -1.12 5.73 32.07
N GLY A 238 -1.45 4.47 32.38
CA GLY A 238 -0.94 3.81 33.57
C GLY A 238 0.57 4.02 33.66
N ARG A 239 1.01 4.60 34.78
CA ARG A 239 2.42 4.71 35.14
C ARG A 239 3.04 3.32 35.16
N ALA A 240 3.95 3.03 34.22
CA ALA A 240 5.03 2.08 34.47
C ALA A 240 6.21 2.87 35.09
N PRO A 241 6.70 2.49 36.28
CA PRO A 241 7.78 3.20 36.93
C PRO A 241 9.13 2.76 36.35
N GLY A 242 9.93 3.73 35.90
CA GLY A 242 11.37 3.56 35.70
C GLY A 242 11.84 3.69 34.25
N THR A 243 12.21 4.91 33.88
CA THR A 243 13.42 5.20 33.10
C THR A 243 13.61 6.72 33.08
N ARG A 244 14.68 7.18 33.73
CA ARG A 244 15.10 8.58 33.71
C ARG A 244 15.77 8.89 32.37
N GLY A 245 15.38 10.00 31.77
CA GLY A 245 16.26 10.88 30.99
C GLY A 245 16.65 10.41 29.59
N LYS A 246 16.15 11.11 28.58
CA LYS A 246 16.94 11.81 27.54
C LYS A 246 16.00 12.68 26.70
N GLY A 247 16.45 13.89 26.39
CA GLY A 247 15.62 15.00 25.90
C GLY A 247 14.95 14.75 24.55
N PHE A 248 13.84 15.46 24.36
CA PHE A 248 13.25 15.72 23.04
C PHE A 248 14.31 16.41 22.17
N ASN A 249 14.92 15.64 21.27
CA ASN A 249 15.87 16.18 20.32
C ASN A 249 15.10 16.99 19.26
N ARG A 250 15.66 18.14 18.88
CA ARG A 250 15.06 19.10 17.95
C ARG A 250 14.86 18.45 16.58
N TYR A 251 13.60 18.24 16.18
CA TYR A 251 13.27 17.97 14.78
C TYR A 251 13.13 19.32 14.06
N SER A 252 14.01 19.60 13.10
CA SER A 252 13.82 20.65 12.11
C SER A 252 12.78 20.16 11.10
N LEU A 253 11.55 20.68 11.18
CA LEU A 253 10.55 20.50 10.14
C LEU A 253 10.97 21.35 8.93
N PRO A 254 11.16 20.78 7.72
CA PRO A 254 11.35 21.58 6.53
C PRO A 254 10.10 22.43 6.28
N SER A 255 10.29 23.63 5.71
CA SER A 255 9.19 24.54 5.37
C SER A 255 8.21 23.86 4.40
N THR A 256 6.93 23.82 4.75
CA THR A 256 5.88 23.24 3.90
C THR A 256 4.98 24.36 3.39
N ARG A 257 4.75 24.41 2.07
CA ARG A 257 3.71 25.28 1.52
C ARG A 257 2.35 24.65 1.80
N VAL A 258 1.45 25.41 2.40
CA VAL A 258 0.08 24.96 2.69
C VAL A 258 -0.86 25.69 1.72
N GLN A 259 -1.76 24.93 1.11
CA GLN A 259 -2.81 25.47 0.26
C GLN A 259 -3.79 26.28 1.12
N ARG A 260 -4.16 27.47 0.64
CA ARG A 260 -5.05 28.40 1.35
C ARG A 260 -6.49 27.89 1.39
#